data_AF-A0A522VXC3-F1
#
_entry.id   AF-A0A522VXC3-F1
#
_cell.length_a   1.000
_cell.length_b   1.000
_cell.length_c   1.000
_cell.angle_alpha   90.00
_cell.angle_beta   90.00
_cell.angle_gamma   90.00
#
_symmetry.space_group_name_H-M   'P 1'
#
loop_
_entity.id
_entity.type
_entity.pdbx_description
1 polymer ?
#
loop_
_entity_poly.entity_id
_entity_poly.type
_entity_poly.pdbx_seq_one_letter_code
_entity_poly.pdbx_strand_id
1 'polypeptide(L)' 'MIFLNPHGAPELACDHCGCRWYDRLTNACYECGQPVTEEMVAEFNRALEEFQKKLTGSTST' A
#
# COMPACT_ATOMS: atom_id res chain seq x y z
N MET A 1 6.16 -2.34 -3.12
CA MET A 1 5.41 -1.98 -4.35
C MET A 1 3.94 -1.73 -4.02
N ILE A 2 3.29 -0.84 -4.77
CA ILE A 2 1.86 -0.52 -4.62
C ILE A 2 1.04 -1.20 -5.72
N PHE A 3 0.00 -1.92 -5.31
CA PHE A 3 -1.03 -2.46 -6.20
C PHE A 3 -2.32 -1.64 -6.09
N LEU A 4 -3.13 -1.64 -7.14
CA LEU A 4 -4.50 -1.11 -7.06
C LEU A 4 -5.47 -2.29 -6.95
N ASN A 5 -6.37 -2.23 -5.96
CA ASN A 5 -7.46 -3.19 -5.87
C ASN A 5 -8.51 -2.92 -6.98
N PRO A 6 -9.52 -3.79 -7.17
CA PRO A 6 -10.55 -3.59 -8.20
C PRO A 6 -11.35 -2.27 -8.06
N HIS A 7 -11.33 -1.64 -6.89
CA HIS A 7 -11.95 -0.33 -6.64
C HIS A 7 -10.97 0.84 -6.85
N GLY A 8 -9.75 0.57 -7.30
CA GLY A 8 -8.70 1.56 -7.54
C GLY A 8 -7.99 2.06 -6.28
N ALA A 9 -8.25 1.47 -5.11
CA ALA A 9 -7.57 1.84 -3.87
C ALA A 9 -6.17 1.20 -3.82
N PRO A 10 -5.13 1.94 -3.38
CA PRO A 10 -3.79 1.42 -3.27
C PRO A 10 -3.68 0.40 -2.13
N GLU A 11 -2.90 -0.64 -2.36
CA GLU A 11 -2.54 -1.70 -1.40
C GLU A 11 -1.02 -1.87 -1.41
N LEU A 12 -0.41 -1.90 -0.22
CA LEU A 12 1.02 -2.18 -0.08
C LEU A 12 1.28 -3.68 -0.21
N ALA A 13 2.30 -4.06 -0.97
CA ALA A 13 2.76 -5.43 -1.13
C ALA A 13 4.28 -5.53 -1.15
N CYS A 14 4.79 -6.67 -0.69
CA CYS A 14 6.22 -6.90 -0.54
C CYS A 14 6.89 -6.91 -1.91
N ASP A 15 7.96 -6.13 -2.09
CA ASP A 15 8.70 -6.06 -3.35
C ASP A 15 9.41 -7.37 -3.71
N HIS A 16 9.69 -8.21 -2.71
CA HIS A 16 10.43 -9.46 -2.93
C HIS A 16 9.52 -10.63 -3.34
N CYS A 17 8.38 -10.82 -2.66
CA CYS A 17 7.51 -11.98 -2.89
C CYS A 17 6.08 -11.63 -3.35
N GLY A 18 5.69 -10.36 -3.31
CA GLY A 18 4.34 -9.92 -3.67
C GLY A 18 3.25 -10.19 -2.64
N CYS A 19 3.60 -10.78 -1.48
CA CYS A 19 2.66 -10.94 -0.37
C CYS A 19 2.14 -9.57 0.09
N ARG A 20 0.83 -9.50 0.38
CA ARG A 20 0.13 -8.28 0.82
C ARG A 20 -0.06 -8.21 2.34
N TRP A 21 0.46 -9.20 3.06
CA TRP A 21 0.22 -9.38 4.48
C TRP A 21 1.51 -9.07 5.25
N TYR A 22 1.39 -8.19 6.24
CA TYR A 22 2.51 -7.72 7.05
C TYR A 22 2.28 -8.04 8.52
N ASP A 23 3.31 -8.57 9.15
CA ASP A 23 3.32 -8.79 10.59
C ASP A 23 3.58 -7.47 11.32
N ARG A 24 2.69 -7.12 12.25
CA ARG A 24 2.73 -5.84 12.97
C ARG A 24 3.68 -5.86 14.17
N LEU A 25 4.12 -7.05 14.61
CA LEU A 25 5.04 -7.18 15.75
C LEU A 25 6.49 -6.99 15.30
N THR A 26 6.83 -7.47 14.11
CA THR A 26 8.18 -7.45 13.53
C THR A 26 8.36 -6.42 12.42
N ASN A 27 7.26 -5.77 11.99
CA ASN A 27 7.26 -4.79 10.90
C ASN A 27 7.89 -5.37 9.62
N ALA A 28 7.46 -6.59 9.24
CA ALA A 28 8.02 -7.34 8.11
C ALA A 28 6.93 -8.07 7.32
N CYS A 29 7.25 -8.46 6.09
CA CYS A 29 6.42 -9.33 5.26
C CYS A 29 6.16 -10.64 6.00
N TYR A 30 4.88 -11.01 6.12
CA TYR A 30 4.48 -12.23 6.83
C TYR A 30 5.04 -13.50 6.18
N GLU A 31 5.19 -13.50 4.85
CA GLU A 31 5.61 -14.67 4.09
C GLU A 31 7.13 -14.84 4.04
N CYS A 32 7.88 -13.79 3.72
CA CYS A 32 9.32 -13.89 3.46
C CYS A 32 10.21 -13.19 4.50
N GLY A 33 9.61 -12.49 5.48
CA GLY A 33 10.33 -11.80 6.55
C GLY A 33 11.10 -10.55 6.12
N GLN A 34 10.96 -10.09 4.87
CA GLN A 34 11.56 -8.83 4.43
C GLN A 34 10.99 -7.65 5.23
N PRO A 35 11.83 -6.75 5.74
CA PRO A 35 11.36 -5.63 6.55
C PRO A 35 10.52 -4.66 5.72
N VAL A 36 9.50 -4.07 6.35
CA VAL A 36 8.78 -2.92 5.77
C VAL A 36 9.63 -1.68 5.99
N THR A 37 10.17 -1.12 4.91
CA THR A 37 11.02 0.07 4.99
C THR A 37 10.18 1.34 5.09
N GLU A 38 10.80 2.41 5.59
CA GLU A 38 10.16 3.74 5.63
C GLU A 38 9.80 4.26 4.23
N GLU A 39 10.60 3.91 3.21
CA GLU A 39 10.33 4.26 1.81
C GLU A 39 9.05 3.61 1.30
N MET A 40 8.83 2.32 1.60
CA MET A 40 7.59 1.61 1.25
C MET A 40 6.36 2.27 1.88
N VAL A 41 6.49 2.68 3.15
CA VAL A 41 5.42 3.38 3.87
C VAL A 41 5.16 4.77 3.27
N ALA A 42 6.22 5.51 2.92
CA ALA A 42 6.11 6.82 2.28
C ALA A 42 5.43 6.72 0.90
N GLU A 43 5.79 5.73 0.09
CA GLU A 43 5.16 5.48 -1.21
C GLU A 43 3.67 5.13 -1.06
N PHE A 44 3.34 4.27 -0.09
CA PHE A 44 1.95 3.91 0.21
C PHE A 44 1.12 5.11 0.67
N ASN A 45 1.65 5.93 1.58
CA ASN A 45 0.97 7.13 2.06
C ASN A 45 0.71 8.12 0.92
N ARG A 46 1.70 8.35 0.05
CA ARG A 46 1.52 9.19 -1.14
C ARG A 46 0.40 8.65 -2.05
N ALA A 47 0.39 7.34 -2.32
CA ALA A 47 -0.65 6.73 -3.14
C ALA A 47 -2.05 6.86 -2.50
N LEU A 48 -2.13 6.72 -1.17
CA LEU A 48 -3.37 6.94 -0.41
C LEU A 48 -3.87 8.38 -0.53
N GLU A 49 -2.98 9.38 -0.42
CA GLU A 49 -3.34 10.79 -0.60
C GLU A 49 -3.88 11.06 -2.01
N GLU A 50 -3.26 10.48 -3.04
CA GLU A 50 -3.74 10.60 -4.42
C GLU A 50 -5.11 9.94 -4.62
N PHE A 51 -5.36 8.80 -3.99
CA PHE A 51 -6.66 8.13 -4.02
C PHE A 51 -7.75 8.94 -3.28
N GLN A 52 -7.43 9.49 -2.11
CA GLN A 52 -8.35 10.34 -1.34
C GLN A 52 -8.75 11.59 -2.12
N LYS A 53 -7.79 12.27 -2.79
CA LYS A 53 -8.08 13.42 -3.66
C LYS A 53 -9.08 13.07 -4.77
N LYS A 54 -8.97 11.87 -5.35
CA LYS A 54 -9.92 11.38 -6.36
C LYS A 54 -11.30 11.14 -5.76
N LEU A 55 -11.41 10.54 -4.57
CA LEU A 55 -12.70 10.35 -3.90
C LEU A 55 -13.40 11.67 -3.57
N THR A 56 -12.65 12.66 -3.07
CA THR A 56 -13.21 13.98 -2.74
C THR A 56 -13.52 14.82 -3.97
N GLY A 57 -12.77 14.63 -5.08
CA GLY A 57 -13.00 15.31 -6.36
C GLY A 57 -14.05 14.66 -7.26
N SER A 58 -14.38 13.38 -7.03
CA SER A 58 -15.34 12.60 -7.84
C SER A 58 -16.78 12.66 -7.32
N THR A 59 -17.13 13.68 -6.52
CA THR A 59 -18.54 14.03 -6.24
C THR A 59 -19.00 15.05 -7.27
N SER A 60 -19.06 14.65 -8.54
CA SER A 60 -19.75 15.35 -9.63
C SER A 60 -19.80 14.46 -10.86
N THR A 61 -20.89 13.70 -11.01
CA THR A 61 -21.70 13.47 -12.23
C THR A 61 -22.54 12.20 -12.03
#